data_AF-A0A413NRI9-F1
#
_entry.id   AF-A0A413NRI9-F1
#
_cell.length_a   1.000
_cell.length_b   1.000
_cell.length_c   1.000
_cell.angle_alpha   90.00
_cell.angle_beta   90.00
_cell.angle_gamma   90.00
#
_symmetry.space_group_name_H-M   'P 1'
#
loop_
_entity.id
_entity.type
_entity.pdbx_description
1 polymer ?
#
loop_
_entity_poly.entity_id
_entity_poly.type
_entity_poly.pdbx_seq_one_letter_code
_entity_poly.pdbx_strand_id
1 'polypeptide(L)'
;MLEYRLNDFAQLNYLRYKEDSTVNGSYDGALQVLDYTLDSERDILTLPFAGTDMAGGVASIKLYKYDSDGKSSLEKVEPRILLCTDDADVLKGTFEELDFSSVINSYYKSYSEVIYMPKVITEKIEINDIELRDLDMTVPIYLAQYGRYYAIISIKAEDTGICECKLLQLEV
;
A
#
# COMPACT_ATOMS: atom_id res chain seq x y z
N MET A 1 -0.10 -5.17 15.53
CA MET A 1 -1.12 -5.99 14.83
C MET A 1 -1.77 -5.07 13.83
N LEU A 2 -1.61 -5.33 12.52
CA LEU A 2 -2.21 -4.52 11.47
C LEU A 2 -3.64 -5.04 11.27
N GLU A 3 -4.66 -4.29 11.69
CA GLU A 3 -6.05 -4.60 11.35
C GLU A 3 -6.33 -4.06 9.94
N TYR A 4 -6.51 -4.94 8.96
CA TYR A 4 -6.97 -4.56 7.63
C TYR A 4 -8.50 -4.44 7.66
N ARG A 5 -9.03 -3.22 7.49
CA ARG A 5 -10.47 -2.97 7.34
C ARG A 5 -10.73 -2.33 5.98
N LEU A 6 -11.40 -3.06 5.09
CA LEU A 6 -11.86 -2.53 3.80
C LEU A 6 -12.86 -1.36 3.97
N ASN A 7 -13.44 -1.20 5.16
CA ASN A 7 -14.44 -0.17 5.46
C ASN A 7 -13.88 1.25 5.58
N ASP A 8 -12.59 1.43 5.42
CA ASP A 8 -11.90 2.70 5.65
C ASP A 8 -11.34 3.31 4.35
N PHE A 9 -11.60 2.74 3.18
CA PHE A 9 -11.12 3.35 1.93
C PHE A 9 -11.83 4.68 1.62
N ALA A 10 -11.08 5.61 1.02
CA ALA A 10 -11.60 6.75 0.28
C ALA A 10 -11.55 6.45 -1.24
N GLN A 11 -11.99 7.39 -2.09
CA GLN A 11 -11.81 7.28 -3.54
C GLN A 11 -10.32 7.29 -3.93
N LEU A 12 -9.50 8.08 -3.25
CA LEU A 12 -8.03 8.09 -3.37
C LEU A 12 -7.36 7.85 -2.02
N ASN A 13 -6.50 6.83 -1.96
CA ASN A 13 -5.85 6.40 -0.71
C ASN A 13 -4.35 6.55 -0.86
N TYR A 14 -3.81 7.62 -0.30
CA TYR A 14 -2.42 8.01 -0.46
C TYR A 14 -1.47 7.20 0.43
N LEU A 15 -0.41 6.72 -0.20
CA LEU A 15 0.82 6.25 0.45
C LEU A 15 1.86 7.33 0.26
N ARG A 16 2.34 7.89 1.37
CA ARG A 16 3.20 9.06 1.37
C ARG A 16 4.58 8.78 1.91
N TYR A 17 5.56 9.45 1.33
CA TYR A 17 6.83 9.68 2.00
C TYR A 17 6.70 10.82 3.01
N LYS A 18 7.61 10.86 3.98
CA LYS A 18 7.73 12.01 4.88
C LYS A 18 8.10 13.25 4.08
N GLU A 19 7.45 14.36 4.37
CA GLU A 19 7.79 15.65 3.77
C GLU A 19 9.21 16.09 4.13
N ASP A 20 9.95 16.56 3.15
CA ASP A 20 11.28 17.13 3.31
C ASP A 20 11.49 18.19 2.22
N SER A 21 11.78 19.43 2.63
CA SER A 21 11.91 20.58 1.73
C SER A 21 13.09 20.50 0.74
N THR A 22 14.01 19.56 0.96
CA THR A 22 15.15 19.34 0.05
C THR A 22 14.79 18.47 -1.16
N VAL A 23 13.63 17.82 -1.12
CA VAL A 23 13.11 16.93 -2.16
C VAL A 23 12.33 17.72 -3.18
N ASN A 24 12.65 17.53 -4.46
CA ASN A 24 11.99 18.25 -5.56
C ASN A 24 11.00 17.36 -6.32
N GLY A 25 11.22 16.03 -6.32
CA GLY A 25 10.33 15.07 -6.94
C GLY A 25 9.09 14.73 -6.11
N SER A 26 8.11 14.11 -6.76
CA SER A 26 6.94 13.50 -6.12
C SER A 26 7.11 11.99 -6.14
N TYR A 27 7.15 11.39 -4.95
CA TYR A 27 7.40 9.95 -4.76
C TYR A 27 6.23 9.22 -4.12
N ASP A 28 5.16 9.94 -3.80
CA ASP A 28 3.92 9.41 -3.28
C ASP A 28 3.19 8.58 -4.35
N GLY A 29 2.25 7.77 -3.89
CA GLY A 29 1.37 6.98 -4.74
C GLY A 29 -0.01 6.89 -4.12
N ALA A 30 -0.98 6.42 -4.90
CA ALA A 30 -2.34 6.27 -4.41
C ALA A 30 -2.97 4.98 -4.93
N LEU A 31 -3.77 4.37 -4.07
CA LEU A 31 -4.71 3.31 -4.44
C LEU A 31 -6.08 3.93 -4.67
N GLN A 32 -6.65 3.68 -5.85
CA GLN A 32 -7.94 4.23 -6.23
C GLN A 32 -9.06 3.23 -5.98
N VAL A 33 -10.22 3.73 -5.53
CA VAL A 33 -11.47 2.97 -5.39
C VAL A 33 -12.58 3.72 -6.14
N LEU A 34 -13.21 3.06 -7.08
CA LEU A 34 -14.34 3.57 -7.88
C LEU A 34 -15.65 3.40 -7.10
N ASP A 35 -15.77 4.17 -6.03
CA ASP A 35 -17.01 4.30 -5.27
C ASP A 35 -17.22 5.77 -4.88
N TYR A 36 -18.10 6.44 -5.62
CA TYR A 36 -18.39 7.87 -5.43
C TYR A 36 -19.15 8.17 -4.12
N THR A 37 -19.53 7.15 -3.34
CA THR A 37 -20.13 7.32 -2.03
C THR A 37 -19.10 7.47 -0.91
N LEU A 38 -17.83 7.13 -1.18
CA LEU A 38 -16.72 7.30 -0.25
C LEU A 38 -16.22 8.75 -0.22
N ASP A 39 -15.51 9.10 0.85
CA ASP A 39 -14.76 10.35 0.95
C ASP A 39 -13.78 10.50 -0.23
N SER A 40 -13.45 11.74 -0.61
CA SER A 40 -12.64 11.99 -1.81
C SER A 40 -11.21 11.45 -1.69
N GLU A 41 -10.55 11.69 -0.56
CA GLU A 41 -9.18 11.26 -0.34
C GLU A 41 -8.88 11.01 1.13
N ARG A 42 -7.88 10.15 1.37
CA ARG A 42 -7.27 9.97 2.69
C ARG A 42 -5.82 9.52 2.56
N ASP A 43 -5.08 9.68 3.65
CA ASP A 43 -3.78 9.05 3.80
C ASP A 43 -3.96 7.71 4.52
N ILE A 44 -3.44 6.63 3.93
CA ILE A 44 -3.46 5.29 4.54
C ILE A 44 -2.13 4.94 5.20
N LEU A 45 -1.05 5.52 4.72
CA LEU A 45 0.30 5.31 5.25
C LEU A 45 1.16 6.54 4.96
N THR A 46 1.94 6.95 5.95
CA THR A 46 3.07 7.86 5.76
C THR A 46 4.32 7.20 6.32
N LEU A 47 5.33 6.99 5.47
CA LEU A 47 6.61 6.43 5.90
C LEU A 47 7.37 7.44 6.77
N PRO A 48 8.22 6.97 7.71
CA PRO A 48 9.10 7.85 8.49
C PRO A 48 10.31 8.35 7.69
N PHE A 49 10.41 7.98 6.41
CA PHE A 49 11.49 8.34 5.49
C PHE A 49 10.97 9.28 4.41
N ALA A 50 11.82 10.19 3.93
CA ALA A 50 11.52 11.05 2.79
C ALA A 50 11.97 10.41 1.47
N GLY A 51 11.23 10.63 0.38
CA GLY A 51 11.57 10.15 -0.96
C GLY A 51 12.77 10.89 -1.54
N THR A 52 13.61 10.27 -2.37
CA THR A 52 14.93 10.82 -2.72
C THR A 52 15.07 11.16 -4.21
N ASP A 53 15.54 12.37 -4.51
CA ASP A 53 15.87 12.79 -5.87
C ASP A 53 17.03 11.98 -6.44
N MET A 54 17.06 11.80 -7.77
CA MET A 54 18.13 11.11 -8.48
C MET A 54 18.94 12.09 -9.34
N ALA A 55 20.26 11.97 -9.34
CA ALA A 55 21.14 12.74 -10.21
C ALA A 55 22.30 11.88 -10.70
N GLY A 56 22.52 11.81 -12.02
CA GLY A 56 23.62 11.03 -12.59
C GLY A 56 23.55 9.53 -12.28
N GLY A 57 22.35 8.97 -12.09
CA GLY A 57 22.15 7.55 -11.79
C GLY A 57 22.41 7.16 -10.33
N VAL A 58 22.53 8.13 -9.42
CA VAL A 58 22.66 7.90 -7.97
C VAL A 58 21.71 8.79 -7.18
N ALA A 59 21.38 8.37 -5.96
CA ALA A 59 20.58 9.15 -5.03
C ALA A 59 21.28 10.48 -4.70
N SER A 60 20.51 11.58 -4.74
CA SER A 60 20.98 12.94 -4.53
C SER A 60 20.25 13.57 -3.35
N ILE A 61 21.02 13.92 -2.30
CA ILE A 61 20.49 14.55 -1.09
C ILE A 61 21.17 15.91 -0.93
N LYS A 62 20.40 17.00 -1.02
CA LYS A 62 20.91 18.36 -0.86
C LYS A 62 21.13 18.66 0.62
N LEU A 63 22.38 18.56 1.08
CA LEU A 63 22.74 18.85 2.46
C LEU A 63 23.07 20.33 2.72
N TYR A 64 23.31 21.12 1.69
CA TYR A 64 23.73 22.51 1.83
C TYR A 64 22.78 23.45 1.09
N LYS A 65 22.47 24.56 1.75
CA LYS A 65 21.84 25.75 1.17
C LYS A 65 22.86 26.87 1.11
N TYR A 66 22.75 27.72 0.09
CA TYR A 66 23.55 28.92 -0.05
C TYR A 66 22.64 30.15 0.03
N ASP A 67 23.07 31.17 0.78
CA ASP A 67 22.40 32.47 0.79
C ASP A 67 22.83 33.36 -0.39
N SER A 68 22.30 34.58 -0.47
CA SER A 68 22.62 35.54 -1.52
C SER A 68 24.09 35.98 -1.55
N ASP A 69 24.80 35.82 -0.42
CA ASP A 69 26.22 36.16 -0.27
C ASP A 69 27.12 34.94 -0.54
N GLY A 70 26.55 33.80 -0.91
CA GLY A 70 27.26 32.56 -1.22
C GLY A 70 27.72 31.77 0.01
N LYS A 71 27.26 32.12 1.21
CA LYS A 71 27.60 31.40 2.44
C LYS A 71 26.74 30.15 2.58
N SER A 72 27.36 29.02 2.94
CA SER A 72 26.67 27.75 3.09
C SER A 72 26.17 27.50 4.51
N SER A 73 25.01 26.83 4.61
CA SER A 73 24.49 26.25 5.85
C SER A 73 23.97 24.85 5.61
N LEU A 74 24.04 23.98 6.61
CA LEU A 74 23.46 22.64 6.54
C LEU A 74 21.93 22.71 6.55
N GLU A 75 21.30 22.04 5.59
CA GLU A 75 19.86 21.79 5.53
C GLU A 75 19.49 20.69 6.52
N LYS A 76 18.33 20.82 7.18
CA LYS A 76 17.76 19.71 7.95
C LYS A 76 17.15 18.74 6.96
N VAL A 77 17.72 17.55 6.86
CA VAL A 77 17.20 16.45 6.02
C VAL A 77 16.58 15.36 6.87
N GLU A 78 15.47 14.82 6.39
CA GLU A 78 14.80 13.66 6.95
C GLU A 78 15.50 12.36 6.51
N PRO A 79 15.39 11.26 7.28
CA PRO A 79 15.98 9.97 6.94
C PRO A 79 15.54 9.45 5.57
N ARG A 80 16.44 8.77 4.86
CA ARG A 80 16.19 8.19 3.53
C ARG A 80 16.31 6.68 3.56
N ILE A 81 15.54 6.01 2.71
CA ILE A 81 15.72 4.60 2.37
C ILE A 81 16.26 4.52 0.95
N LEU A 82 17.33 3.75 0.74
CA LEU A 82 17.97 3.59 -0.56
C LEU A 82 18.24 2.10 -0.82
N LEU A 83 18.16 1.70 -2.08
CA LEU A 83 18.64 0.41 -2.54
C LEU A 83 20.14 0.51 -2.82
N CYS A 84 20.90 -0.48 -2.36
CA CYS A 84 22.29 -0.63 -2.75
C CYS A 84 22.34 -1.48 -4.03
N THR A 85 22.88 -0.93 -5.10
CA THR A 85 23.11 -1.66 -6.35
C THR A 85 24.60 -1.84 -6.57
N ASP A 86 24.98 -3.01 -7.07
CA ASP A 86 26.32 -3.32 -7.54
C ASP A 86 26.31 -3.22 -9.07
N ASP A 87 26.81 -2.11 -9.59
CA ASP A 87 26.92 -1.86 -11.02
C ASP A 87 28.39 -1.60 -11.34
N ALA A 88 29.03 -2.55 -12.03
CA ALA A 88 30.43 -2.49 -12.44
C ALA A 88 31.44 -2.20 -11.30
N ASP A 89 31.40 -2.96 -10.20
CA ASP A 89 32.33 -2.89 -9.05
C ASP A 89 32.23 -1.58 -8.21
N VAL A 90 31.16 -0.80 -8.39
CA VAL A 90 30.89 0.40 -7.58
C VAL A 90 29.55 0.25 -6.85
N LEU A 91 29.62 0.16 -5.51
CA LEU A 91 28.44 0.22 -4.67
C LEU A 91 27.83 1.62 -4.72
N LYS A 92 26.62 1.73 -5.27
CA LYS A 92 25.86 2.99 -5.32
C LYS A 92 24.50 2.84 -4.63
N GLY A 93 24.07 3.92 -4.00
CA GLY A 93 22.70 4.05 -3.47
C GLY A 93 21.78 4.62 -4.54
N THR A 94 20.64 3.97 -4.77
CA THR A 94 19.59 4.42 -5.68
C THR A 94 18.24 4.49 -4.98
N PHE A 95 17.36 5.35 -5.49
CA PHE A 95 15.94 5.45 -5.11
C PHE A 95 15.02 5.01 -6.26
N GLU A 96 15.58 4.49 -7.35
CA GLU A 96 14.80 3.94 -8.46
C GLU A 96 13.88 2.80 -7.97
N GLU A 97 12.67 2.75 -8.53
CA GLU A 97 11.61 1.78 -8.22
C GLU A 97 11.07 1.82 -6.78
N LEU A 98 11.60 2.68 -5.91
CA LEU A 98 11.11 2.86 -4.55
C LEU A 98 9.93 3.82 -4.48
N ASP A 99 9.70 4.69 -5.48
CA ASP A 99 8.50 5.55 -5.47
C ASP A 99 7.22 4.71 -5.40
N PHE A 100 6.21 5.20 -4.70
CA PHE A 100 5.03 4.39 -4.42
C PHE A 100 4.24 4.02 -5.67
N SER A 101 4.32 4.81 -6.74
CA SER A 101 3.70 4.43 -8.01
C SER A 101 4.37 3.19 -8.61
N SER A 102 5.71 3.13 -8.61
CA SER A 102 6.47 1.95 -9.00
C SER A 102 6.22 0.76 -8.08
N VAL A 103 6.25 0.94 -6.75
CA VAL A 103 5.99 -0.13 -5.78
C VAL A 103 4.60 -0.73 -5.96
N ILE A 104 3.58 0.10 -6.15
CA ILE A 104 2.21 -0.37 -6.40
C ILE A 104 2.17 -1.19 -7.70
N ASN A 105 2.73 -0.66 -8.79
CA ASN A 105 2.68 -1.32 -10.09
C ASN A 105 3.47 -2.65 -10.14
N SER A 106 4.57 -2.75 -9.40
CA SER A 106 5.41 -3.95 -9.38
C SER A 106 4.91 -5.02 -8.43
N TYR A 107 4.40 -4.65 -7.25
CA TYR A 107 4.11 -5.60 -6.17
C TYR A 107 2.63 -5.68 -5.76
N TYR A 108 1.85 -4.64 -6.03
CA TYR A 108 0.45 -4.54 -5.57
C TYR A 108 -0.54 -4.32 -6.71
N LYS A 109 -0.15 -4.59 -7.95
CA LYS A 109 -1.00 -4.36 -9.13
C LYS A 109 -2.30 -5.16 -9.08
N SER A 110 -2.23 -6.47 -8.85
CA SER A 110 -3.44 -7.30 -8.78
C SER A 110 -4.34 -6.86 -7.62
N TYR A 111 -3.74 -6.44 -6.52
CA TYR A 111 -4.47 -5.89 -5.39
C TYR A 111 -5.16 -4.57 -5.76
N SER A 112 -4.47 -3.63 -6.41
CA SER A 112 -5.03 -2.35 -6.84
C SER A 112 -6.19 -2.53 -7.83
N GLU A 113 -6.10 -3.51 -8.72
CA GLU A 113 -7.19 -3.90 -9.64
C GLU A 113 -8.42 -4.43 -8.89
N VAL A 114 -8.23 -5.31 -7.89
CA VAL A 114 -9.32 -5.87 -7.07
C VAL A 114 -10.04 -4.78 -6.28
N ILE A 115 -9.30 -3.84 -5.67
CA ILE A 115 -9.91 -2.77 -4.86
C ILE A 115 -10.39 -1.59 -5.70
N TYR A 116 -10.01 -1.47 -6.96
CA TYR A 116 -10.48 -0.41 -7.84
C TYR A 116 -11.99 -0.47 -8.03
N MET A 117 -12.57 -1.66 -8.14
CA MET A 117 -14.03 -1.83 -8.22
C MET A 117 -14.44 -3.02 -7.34
N PRO A 118 -14.46 -2.83 -6.01
CA PRO A 118 -14.57 -3.93 -5.07
C PRO A 118 -15.97 -4.56 -5.16
N LYS A 119 -16.01 -5.87 -5.36
CA LYS A 119 -17.26 -6.64 -5.33
C LYS A 119 -17.32 -7.42 -4.02
N VAL A 120 -18.09 -6.89 -3.08
CA VAL A 120 -18.28 -7.49 -1.77
C VAL A 120 -19.65 -8.14 -1.69
N ILE A 121 -19.70 -9.40 -1.29
CA ILE A 121 -20.94 -10.14 -1.01
C ILE A 121 -20.99 -10.55 0.46
N THR A 122 -22.19 -10.87 0.94
CA THR A 122 -22.42 -11.39 2.29
C THR A 122 -23.14 -12.72 2.17
N GLU A 123 -22.54 -13.78 2.68
CA GLU A 123 -23.05 -15.15 2.60
C GLU A 123 -23.10 -15.80 3.97
N LYS A 124 -24.05 -16.72 4.16
CA LYS A 124 -24.11 -17.58 5.35
C LYS A 124 -23.40 -18.88 5.04
N ILE A 125 -22.28 -19.14 5.73
CA ILE A 125 -21.44 -20.30 5.53
C ILE A 125 -21.43 -21.10 6.83
N GLU A 126 -21.69 -22.40 6.74
CA GLU A 126 -21.51 -23.32 7.86
C GLU A 126 -20.01 -23.51 8.09
N ILE A 127 -19.54 -23.09 9.26
CA ILE A 127 -18.15 -23.24 9.70
C ILE A 127 -18.22 -23.64 11.16
N ASN A 128 -17.73 -24.83 11.49
CA ASN A 128 -17.76 -25.30 12.87
C ASN A 128 -16.67 -24.61 13.72
N ASP A 129 -16.77 -24.71 15.05
CA ASP A 129 -15.85 -24.02 15.97
C ASP A 129 -14.37 -24.40 15.80
N ILE A 130 -14.08 -25.65 15.39
CA ILE A 130 -12.71 -26.13 15.16
C ILE A 130 -12.17 -25.54 13.85
N GLU A 131 -12.96 -25.60 12.79
CA GLU A 131 -12.61 -24.99 11.49
C GLU A 131 -12.43 -23.48 11.64
N LEU A 132 -13.30 -22.81 12.39
CA LEU A 132 -13.20 -21.38 12.64
C LEU A 132 -11.92 -21.02 13.39
N ARG A 133 -11.50 -21.86 14.34
CA ARG A 133 -10.25 -21.67 15.10
C ARG A 133 -9.01 -21.78 14.22
N ASP A 134 -9.02 -22.72 13.27
CA ASP A 134 -7.88 -23.04 12.42
C ASP A 134 -7.97 -22.37 11.03
N LEU A 135 -8.97 -21.50 10.82
CA LEU A 135 -9.23 -20.87 9.53
C LEU A 135 -8.11 -19.92 9.12
N ASP A 136 -7.47 -20.21 7.99
CA ASP A 136 -6.49 -19.33 7.38
C ASP A 136 -7.15 -18.35 6.42
N MET A 137 -7.32 -17.12 6.88
CA MET A 137 -7.93 -16.02 6.12
C MET A 137 -7.04 -15.51 4.96
N THR A 138 -5.79 -15.99 4.84
CA THR A 138 -4.89 -15.65 3.73
C THR A 138 -5.09 -16.54 2.51
N VAL A 139 -5.80 -17.65 2.67
CA VAL A 139 -6.13 -18.57 1.58
C VAL A 139 -7.51 -18.24 1.03
N PRO A 140 -7.66 -17.98 -0.29
CA PRO A 140 -8.96 -17.65 -0.86
C PRO A 140 -9.88 -18.87 -0.91
N ILE A 141 -11.17 -18.63 -0.69
CA ILE A 141 -12.21 -19.66 -0.78
C ILE A 141 -12.89 -19.63 -2.14
N TYR A 142 -13.24 -20.81 -2.67
CA TYR A 142 -13.99 -20.92 -3.92
C TYR A 142 -15.49 -21.12 -3.64
N LEU A 143 -16.34 -20.25 -4.17
CA LEU A 143 -17.79 -20.42 -4.10
C LEU A 143 -18.32 -20.92 -5.44
N ALA A 144 -18.69 -22.20 -5.49
CA ALA A 144 -19.16 -22.87 -6.70
C ALA A 144 -20.42 -22.21 -7.30
N GLN A 145 -21.30 -21.63 -6.48
CA GLN A 145 -22.51 -20.94 -6.93
C GLN A 145 -22.22 -19.69 -7.78
N TYR A 146 -21.05 -19.08 -7.61
CA TYR A 146 -20.60 -17.92 -8.38
C TYR A 146 -19.47 -18.23 -9.36
N GLY A 147 -18.82 -19.39 -9.22
CA GLY A 147 -17.70 -19.79 -10.07
C GLY A 147 -16.47 -18.90 -9.89
N ARG A 148 -16.24 -18.37 -8.68
CA ARG A 148 -15.19 -17.38 -8.39
C ARG A 148 -14.51 -17.65 -7.05
N TYR A 149 -13.29 -17.11 -6.92
CA TYR A 149 -12.55 -17.08 -5.66
C TYR A 149 -12.82 -15.78 -4.90
N TYR A 150 -12.83 -15.90 -3.58
CA TYR A 150 -13.09 -14.80 -2.67
C TYR A 150 -12.09 -14.80 -1.52
N ALA A 151 -11.65 -13.61 -1.12
CA ALA A 151 -10.98 -13.39 0.16
C ALA A 151 -12.03 -13.12 1.25
N ILE A 152 -11.85 -13.71 2.42
CA ILE A 152 -12.73 -13.46 3.56
C ILE A 152 -12.29 -12.16 4.22
N ILE A 153 -13.18 -11.17 4.29
CA ILE A 153 -12.87 -9.85 4.89
C ILE A 153 -13.40 -9.71 6.31
N SER A 154 -14.46 -10.44 6.68
CA SER A 154 -14.95 -10.52 8.06
C SER A 154 -15.83 -11.74 8.25
N ILE A 155 -15.78 -12.32 9.45
CA ILE A 155 -16.65 -13.42 9.87
C ILE A 155 -17.36 -13.00 11.15
N LYS A 156 -18.66 -13.27 11.20
CA LYS A 156 -19.46 -13.16 12.41
C LYS A 156 -20.09 -14.52 12.70
N ALA A 157 -19.60 -15.19 13.74
CA ALA A 157 -20.18 -16.44 14.21
C ALA A 157 -21.54 -16.19 14.87
N GLU A 158 -22.51 -17.05 14.57
CA GLU A 158 -23.79 -17.14 15.29
C GLU A 158 -23.77 -18.40 16.18
N ASP A 159 -24.62 -18.46 17.21
CA ASP A 159 -24.73 -19.62 18.15
C ASP A 159 -25.23 -20.92 17.48
N THR A 160 -25.40 -20.92 16.15
CA THR A 160 -25.99 -21.98 15.34
C THR A 160 -24.95 -22.82 14.58
N GLY A 161 -23.66 -22.44 14.62
CA GLY A 161 -22.62 -23.02 13.74
C GLY A 161 -22.66 -22.45 12.31
N ILE A 162 -23.53 -21.48 12.06
CA ILE A 162 -23.58 -20.72 10.82
C ILE A 162 -22.89 -19.38 11.04
N CYS A 163 -21.95 -19.05 10.16
CA CYS A 163 -21.24 -17.80 10.17
C CYS A 163 -21.75 -16.89 9.05
N GLU A 164 -21.96 -15.61 9.36
CA GLU A 164 -22.14 -14.57 8.35
C GLU A 164 -20.75 -14.09 7.90
N CYS A 165 -20.42 -14.36 6.64
CA CYS A 165 -19.13 -14.05 6.05
C CYS A 165 -19.29 -12.93 5.02
N LYS A 166 -18.51 -11.86 5.18
CA LYS A 166 -18.32 -10.89 4.11
C LYS A 166 -17.11 -11.30 3.28
N LEU A 167 -17.29 -11.28 1.96
CA LEU A 167 -16.34 -11.85 1.01
C LEU A 167 -16.03 -10.84 -0.10
N LEU A 168 -14.75 -10.61 -0.35
CA LEU A 168 -14.27 -9.79 -1.47
C LEU A 168 -13.94 -10.70 -2.64
N GLN A 169 -14.58 -10.48 -3.79
CA GLN A 169 -14.29 -11.22 -5.00
C GLN A 169 -12.87 -10.91 -5.49
N LEU A 170 -12.10 -11.95 -5.81
CA LEU A 170 -10.78 -11.81 -6.42
C LEU A 170 -10.89 -11.92 -7.94
N GLU A 171 -10.07 -11.14 -8.66
CA GLU A 171 -9.87 -11.34 -10.09
C GLU A 171 -8.86 -12.48 -10.30
N VAL A 172 -9.16 -13.38 -11.25
CA VAL A 172 -8.34 -14.54 -11.62
C VAL A 172 -8.07 -14.45 -13.11
#